data_AF-A0A6J2GPJ3-F1
#
_entry.id   AF-A0A6J2GPJ3-F1
#
_cell.length_a   1.000
_cell.length_b   1.000
_cell.length_c   1.000
_cell.angle_alpha   90.00
_cell.angle_beta   90.00
_cell.angle_gamma   90.00
#
_symmetry.space_group_name_H-M   'P 1'
#
loop_
_entity.id
_entity.type
_entity.pdbx_description
1 polymer ?
#
loop_
_entity_poly.entity_id
_entity_poly.type
_entity_poly.pdbx_seq_one_letter_code
_entity_poly.pdbx_strand_id
1 'polypeptide(L)'
;MALKQVSSNKCFEGFQKVFEHDSAELKCKMKFGIYLPPKAETGKCPVLYWLSGLTCTEQNFITKAGFQQAAAEHGLIVVAPDTSPRGCNVEGEDESWDFGTGAGFYVDATEDPWKTNYRMYSYIKDEVTLLLLMLGRVKGYGSVILFVPSTKVCLR
;
A
#
# COMPACT_ATOMS: atom_id res chain seq x y z
N MET A 1 4.19 -6.15 -15.59
CA MET A 1 3.21 -5.44 -14.74
C MET A 1 3.08 -4.02 -15.27
N ALA A 2 1.90 -3.62 -15.74
CA ALA A 2 1.66 -2.25 -16.20
C ALA A 2 0.99 -1.45 -15.09
N LEU A 3 1.55 -0.30 -14.72
CA LEU A 3 0.93 0.63 -13.77
C LEU A 3 -0.03 1.55 -14.51
N LYS A 4 -1.30 1.58 -14.10
CA LYS A 4 -2.29 2.53 -14.58
C LYS A 4 -2.46 3.64 -13.55
N GLN A 5 -2.16 4.88 -13.91
CA GLN A 5 -2.42 6.02 -13.03
C GLN A 5 -3.93 6.28 -12.95
N VAL A 6 -4.49 6.20 -11.74
CA VAL A 6 -5.91 6.44 -11.46
C VAL A 6 -6.15 7.91 -11.14
N SER A 7 -5.27 8.53 -10.35
CA SER A 7 -5.37 9.95 -10.01
C SER A 7 -3.99 10.56 -9.74
N SER A 8 -3.91 11.89 -9.85
CA SER A 8 -2.71 12.68 -9.57
C SER A 8 -3.11 14.08 -9.13
N ASN A 9 -2.87 14.41 -7.86
CA ASN A 9 -3.22 15.68 -7.25
C ASN A 9 -1.96 16.37 -6.71
N LYS A 10 -1.78 17.65 -7.02
CA LYS A 10 -0.67 18.45 -6.45
C LYS A 10 -0.98 18.74 -4.97
N CYS A 11 -0.01 18.52 -4.08
CA CYS A 11 -0.18 18.72 -2.64
C CYS A 11 1.18 19.03 -1.98
N PHE A 12 1.31 20.18 -1.31
CA PHE A 12 2.55 20.68 -0.71
C PHE A 12 3.75 20.63 -1.68
N GLU A 13 3.55 21.16 -2.90
CA GLU A 13 4.50 21.13 -4.01
C GLU A 13 4.92 19.75 -4.53
N GLY A 14 4.48 18.67 -3.88
CA GLY A 14 4.59 17.29 -4.36
C GLY A 14 3.33 16.82 -5.08
N PHE A 15 3.29 15.52 -5.37
CA PHE A 15 2.15 14.86 -6.01
C PHE A 15 1.67 13.67 -5.21
N GLN A 16 0.40 13.71 -4.79
CA GLN A 16 -0.33 12.53 -4.32
C GLN A 16 -0.93 11.82 -5.53
N LYS A 17 -0.50 10.59 -5.79
CA LYS A 17 -0.98 9.75 -6.89
C LYS A 17 -1.60 8.48 -6.37
N VAL A 18 -2.47 7.90 -7.17
CA VAL A 18 -3.00 6.55 -6.96
C VAL A 18 -2.76 5.76 -8.24
N PHE A 19 -2.22 4.56 -8.09
CA PHE A 19 -1.98 3.64 -9.18
C PHE A 19 -2.80 2.37 -9.00
N GLU A 20 -3.16 1.76 -10.11
CA GLU A 20 -3.79 0.45 -10.22
C GLU A 20 -2.87 -0.48 -11.01
N HIS A 21 -2.77 -1.74 -10.60
CA HIS A 21 -2.05 -2.77 -11.35
C HIS A 21 -2.67 -4.16 -11.12
N ASP A 22 -2.37 -5.08 -12.03
CA ASP A 22 -2.66 -6.50 -11.82
C ASP A 22 -1.55 -7.10 -10.93
N SER A 23 -1.93 -7.64 -9.77
CA SER A 23 -1.00 -8.23 -8.81
C SER A 23 -0.69 -9.68 -9.16
N ALA A 24 0.59 -10.02 -9.24
CA ALA A 24 1.03 -11.39 -9.43
C ALA A 24 0.92 -12.21 -8.14
N GLU A 25 1.14 -11.62 -6.97
CA GLU A 25 1.03 -12.33 -5.68
C GLU A 25 -0.43 -12.57 -5.29
N LEU A 26 -1.30 -11.56 -5.48
CA LEU A 26 -2.69 -11.59 -5.01
C LEU A 26 -3.70 -12.04 -6.07
N LYS A 27 -3.27 -12.22 -7.33
CA LYS A 27 -4.09 -12.64 -8.48
C LYS A 27 -5.32 -11.75 -8.73
N CYS A 28 -5.26 -10.48 -8.34
CA CYS A 28 -6.35 -9.52 -8.50
C CYS A 28 -5.82 -8.13 -8.89
N LYS A 29 -6.73 -7.22 -9.22
CA LYS A 29 -6.39 -5.81 -9.40
C LYS A 29 -6.19 -5.16 -8.04
N MET A 30 -5.09 -4.44 -7.89
CA MET A 30 -4.73 -3.74 -6.66
C MET A 30 -4.54 -2.26 -6.91
N LYS A 31 -4.85 -1.47 -5.88
CA LYS A 31 -4.57 -0.04 -5.83
C LYS A 31 -3.61 0.27 -4.71
N PHE A 32 -2.77 1.27 -4.94
CA PHE A 32 -1.93 1.85 -3.90
C PHE A 32 -1.78 3.35 -4.11
N GLY A 33 -1.72 4.08 -3.00
CA GLY A 33 -1.39 5.50 -2.97
C GLY A 33 0.11 5.70 -2.88
N ILE A 34 0.63 6.73 -3.56
CA ILE A 34 2.00 7.19 -3.41
C ILE A 34 2.04 8.72 -3.35
N TYR A 35 2.75 9.25 -2.36
CA TYR A 35 3.13 10.65 -2.30
C TYR A 35 4.57 10.82 -2.76
N LEU A 36 4.76 11.68 -3.77
CA LEU A 36 6.07 12.08 -4.27
C LEU A 36 6.38 13.50 -3.77
N PRO A 37 7.34 13.69 -2.87
CA PRO A 37 7.71 15.02 -2.39
C PRO A 37 8.44 15.81 -3.50
N PRO A 38 8.53 17.14 -3.39
CA PRO A 38 9.24 17.98 -4.38
C PRO A 38 10.68 17.51 -4.63
N LYS A 39 11.36 17.06 -3.58
CA LYS A 39 12.73 16.52 -3.63
C LYS A 39 12.88 15.28 -4.52
N ALA A 40 11.79 14.55 -4.78
CA ALA A 40 11.81 13.38 -5.65
C ALA A 40 11.96 13.74 -7.15
N GLU A 41 11.74 15.01 -7.54
CA GLU A 41 11.93 15.45 -8.92
C GLU A 41 13.41 15.50 -9.32
N THR A 42 14.28 15.88 -8.39
CA THR A 42 15.71 16.12 -8.64
C THR A 42 16.62 15.03 -8.05
N GLY A 43 16.10 14.19 -7.15
CA GLY A 43 16.90 13.16 -6.48
C GLY A 43 16.11 11.96 -5.99
N LYS A 44 16.84 10.98 -5.46
CA LYS A 44 16.26 9.78 -4.85
C LYS A 44 15.91 10.05 -3.39
N CYS A 45 14.70 9.67 -2.98
CA CYS A 45 14.16 9.89 -1.64
C CYS A 45 13.96 8.56 -0.88
N PRO A 46 14.11 8.55 0.47
CA PRO A 46 13.70 7.43 1.30
C PRO A 46 12.19 7.16 1.20
N VAL A 47 11.77 5.92 1.45
CA VAL A 47 10.37 5.47 1.33
C VAL A 47 9.83 5.04 2.69
N LEU A 48 8.71 5.61 3.09
CA LEU A 48 7.91 5.21 4.24
C LEU A 48 6.70 4.40 3.75
N TYR A 49 6.49 3.21 4.33
CA TYR A 49 5.30 2.42 4.08
C TYR A 49 4.30 2.65 5.21
N TRP A 50 3.09 3.06 4.82
CA TRP A 50 1.96 3.16 5.71
C TRP A 50 1.03 1.97 5.50
N LEU A 51 0.86 1.16 6.53
CA LEU A 51 -0.03 0.01 6.51
C LEU A 51 -1.31 0.35 7.27
N SER A 52 -2.40 0.56 6.54
CA SER A 52 -3.69 0.91 7.14
C SER A 52 -4.32 -0.23 7.95
N GLY A 53 -5.16 0.12 8.92
CA GLY A 53 -5.90 -0.86 9.72
C GLY A 53 -7.12 -1.46 9.01
N LEU A 54 -7.88 -2.26 9.75
CA LEU A 54 -9.10 -2.93 9.26
C LEU A 54 -10.06 -1.96 8.55
N THR A 55 -10.76 -2.48 7.54
CA THR A 55 -11.79 -1.77 6.72
C THR A 55 -11.29 -0.59 5.89
N CYS A 56 -10.00 -0.26 5.96
CA CYS A 56 -9.44 0.85 5.20
C CYS A 56 -9.16 0.45 3.75
N THR A 57 -8.99 1.46 2.91
CA THR A 57 -8.40 1.35 1.58
C THR A 57 -7.17 2.26 1.50
N GLU A 58 -6.58 2.38 0.30
CA GLU A 58 -5.49 3.33 0.04
C GLU A 58 -5.95 4.79 0.26
N GLN A 59 -7.25 5.08 0.19
CA GLN A 59 -7.80 6.42 0.31
C GLN A 59 -7.81 6.97 1.74
N ASN A 60 -8.02 6.11 2.75
CA ASN A 60 -8.26 6.55 4.13
C ASN A 60 -7.08 7.37 4.65
N PHE A 61 -5.87 6.84 4.53
CA PHE A 61 -4.66 7.49 5.00
C PHE A 61 -4.36 8.77 4.21
N ILE A 62 -4.43 8.68 2.87
CA ILE A 62 -4.04 9.81 2.01
C ILE A 62 -4.97 11.02 2.11
N THR A 63 -6.22 10.81 2.52
CA THR A 63 -7.19 11.91 2.65
C THR A 63 -7.32 12.45 4.07
N LYS A 64 -7.04 11.64 5.10
CA LYS A 64 -7.37 11.99 6.50
C LYS A 64 -6.16 12.26 7.40
N ALA A 65 -4.97 11.76 7.06
CA ALA A 65 -3.83 11.82 7.98
C ALA A 65 -3.05 13.15 7.96
N GLY A 66 -3.19 13.97 6.91
CA GLY A 66 -2.46 15.24 6.78
C GLY A 66 -0.92 15.08 6.72
N PHE A 67 -0.42 13.91 6.35
CA PHE A 67 1.01 13.58 6.41
C PHE A 67 1.85 14.31 5.35
N GLN A 68 1.22 14.82 4.29
CA GLN A 68 1.90 15.29 3.08
C GLN A 68 2.82 16.48 3.35
N GLN A 69 2.45 17.37 4.28
CA GLN A 69 3.29 18.51 4.65
C GLN A 69 4.64 18.04 5.22
N ALA A 70 4.60 17.19 6.25
CA ALA A 70 5.81 16.64 6.85
C ALA A 70 6.63 15.81 5.85
N ALA A 71 5.95 15.02 5.01
CA ALA A 71 6.64 14.26 3.96
C ALA A 71 7.35 15.15 2.95
N ALA A 72 6.77 16.29 2.56
CA ALA A 72 7.40 17.27 1.68
C ALA A 72 8.65 17.90 2.32
N GLU A 73 8.53 18.37 3.57
CA GLU A 73 9.61 18.99 4.34
C GLU A 73 10.81 18.05 4.49
N HIS A 74 10.54 16.80 4.89
CA HIS A 74 11.58 15.79 5.11
C HIS A 74 12.04 15.08 3.83
N GLY A 75 11.35 15.23 2.70
CA GLY A 75 11.68 14.54 1.46
C GLY A 75 11.43 13.03 1.53
N LEU A 76 10.29 12.64 2.11
CA LEU A 76 9.87 11.25 2.24
C LEU A 76 8.88 10.89 1.12
N ILE A 77 9.17 9.84 0.38
CA ILE A 77 8.15 9.17 -0.43
C ILE A 77 7.30 8.35 0.54
N VAL A 78 5.97 8.47 0.44
CA VAL A 78 5.07 7.69 1.30
C VAL A 78 4.20 6.81 0.44
N VAL A 79 4.13 5.52 0.77
CA VAL A 79 3.39 4.51 0.02
C VAL A 79 2.35 3.89 0.93
N ALA A 80 1.11 3.88 0.46
CA ALA A 80 -0.05 3.36 1.19
C ALA A 80 -0.74 2.31 0.31
N PRO A 81 -0.38 1.03 0.42
CA PRO A 81 -1.11 -0.05 -0.25
C PRO A 81 -2.49 -0.24 0.37
N ASP A 82 -3.37 -0.92 -0.37
CA ASP A 82 -4.62 -1.46 0.17
C ASP A 82 -4.33 -2.55 1.24
N THR A 83 -5.34 -2.91 2.03
CA THR A 83 -5.22 -3.77 3.23
C THR A 83 -5.47 -5.25 2.97
N SER A 84 -6.05 -5.58 1.82
CA SER A 84 -6.35 -6.94 1.37
C SER A 84 -6.45 -7.00 -0.16
N PRO A 85 -6.38 -8.18 -0.78
CA PRO A 85 -6.92 -8.38 -2.12
C PRO A 85 -8.38 -7.89 -2.22
N ARG A 86 -8.81 -7.55 -3.45
CA ARG A 86 -10.16 -7.05 -3.74
C ARG A 86 -10.77 -7.79 -4.92
N GLY A 87 -12.08 -8.08 -4.83
CA GLY A 87 -12.84 -8.69 -5.93
C GLY A 87 -12.39 -10.09 -6.32
N CYS A 88 -11.93 -10.88 -5.34
CA CYS A 88 -11.46 -12.25 -5.57
C CYS A 88 -12.61 -13.26 -5.58
N ASN A 89 -13.78 -12.89 -5.03
CA ASN A 89 -14.95 -13.74 -4.85
C ASN A 89 -14.61 -15.02 -4.07
N VAL A 90 -13.78 -14.88 -3.03
CA VAL A 90 -13.46 -15.97 -2.10
C VAL A 90 -14.65 -16.15 -1.15
N GLU A 91 -15.11 -17.39 -1.00
CA GLU A 91 -16.22 -17.70 -0.10
C GLU A 91 -15.88 -17.27 1.35
N GLY A 92 -16.80 -16.53 1.97
CA GLY A 92 -16.62 -15.98 3.32
C GLY A 92 -15.86 -14.65 3.42
N GLU A 93 -15.32 -14.11 2.32
CA GLU A 93 -14.41 -12.95 2.40
C GLU A 93 -15.09 -11.63 2.79
N ASP A 94 -16.41 -11.53 2.60
CA ASP A 94 -17.20 -10.34 2.88
C ASP A 94 -18.19 -10.54 4.06
N GLU A 95 -18.10 -11.66 4.77
CA GLU A 95 -19.05 -12.01 5.85
C GLU A 95 -18.78 -11.26 7.16
N SER A 96 -17.53 -10.90 7.42
CA SER A 96 -17.13 -10.17 8.62
C SER A 96 -16.21 -9.01 8.30
N TRP A 97 -16.24 -7.97 9.13
CA TRP A 97 -15.39 -6.78 8.97
C TRP A 97 -13.96 -7.00 9.47
N ASP A 98 -13.74 -8.02 10.31
CA ASP A 98 -12.46 -8.35 10.92
C ASP A 98 -11.75 -9.54 10.26
N PHE A 99 -12.29 -10.04 9.14
CA PHE A 99 -11.73 -11.16 8.39
C PHE A 99 -12.01 -11.02 6.89
N GLY A 100 -11.09 -11.48 6.03
CA GLY A 100 -11.25 -11.37 4.58
C GLY A 100 -11.00 -9.95 4.04
N THR A 101 -11.94 -9.43 3.25
CA THR A 101 -11.85 -8.15 2.55
C THR A 101 -11.71 -6.99 3.53
N GLY A 102 -10.64 -6.20 3.41
CA GLY A 102 -10.31 -5.14 4.36
C GLY A 102 -9.54 -5.62 5.60
N ALA A 103 -9.22 -6.92 5.68
CA ALA A 103 -8.62 -7.57 6.84
C ALA A 103 -7.58 -8.63 6.44
N GLY A 104 -6.60 -8.25 5.60
CA GLY A 104 -5.57 -9.19 5.13
C GLY A 104 -4.45 -9.51 6.15
N PHE A 105 -4.42 -8.81 7.30
CA PHE A 105 -3.44 -8.96 8.41
C PHE A 105 -1.95 -8.92 8.03
N TYR A 106 -1.61 -8.62 6.77
CA TYR A 106 -0.25 -8.58 6.26
C TYR A 106 0.52 -9.90 6.41
N VAL A 107 -0.21 -11.02 6.27
CA VAL A 107 0.35 -12.38 6.26
C VAL A 107 0.25 -13.00 4.87
N ASP A 108 0.96 -14.10 4.68
CA ASP A 108 0.73 -15.04 3.59
C ASP A 108 -0.11 -16.21 4.12
N ALA A 109 -1.36 -16.29 3.68
CA ALA A 109 -2.24 -17.38 4.06
C ALA A 109 -1.75 -18.72 3.50
N THR A 110 -1.86 -19.78 4.30
CA THR A 110 -1.48 -21.15 3.92
C THR A 110 -2.68 -22.05 3.63
N GLU A 111 -3.83 -21.71 4.20
CA GLU A 111 -5.05 -22.52 4.15
C GLU A 111 -5.96 -22.11 2.99
N ASP A 112 -6.63 -23.10 2.40
CA ASP A 112 -7.71 -22.86 1.45
C ASP A 112 -8.96 -22.30 2.16
N PRO A 113 -9.76 -21.44 1.51
CA PRO A 113 -9.59 -20.92 0.14
C PRO A 113 -8.63 -19.70 0.03
N TRP A 114 -8.06 -19.21 1.13
CA TRP A 114 -7.34 -17.93 1.22
C TRP A 114 -5.97 -17.92 0.55
N LYS A 115 -5.29 -19.08 0.54
CA LYS A 115 -3.91 -19.26 0.09
C LYS A 115 -3.56 -18.62 -1.25
N THR A 116 -4.50 -18.60 -2.19
CA THR A 116 -4.27 -18.12 -3.56
C THR A 116 -4.16 -16.59 -3.64
N ASN A 117 -5.00 -15.86 -2.89
CA ASN A 117 -5.15 -14.42 -3.02
C ASN A 117 -4.62 -13.65 -1.80
N TYR A 118 -4.68 -14.23 -0.60
CA TYR A 118 -4.34 -13.56 0.65
C TYR A 118 -2.84 -13.69 0.97
N ARG A 119 -2.00 -13.17 0.07
CA ARG A 119 -0.54 -13.17 0.14
C ARG A 119 0.02 -11.76 0.39
N MET A 120 -0.56 -11.07 1.38
CA MET A 120 -0.30 -9.63 1.62
C MET A 120 1.13 -9.36 2.08
N TYR A 121 1.78 -10.31 2.76
CA TYR A 121 3.18 -10.19 3.15
C TYR A 121 4.09 -10.14 1.93
N SER A 122 3.98 -11.12 1.03
CA SER A 122 4.74 -11.15 -0.23
C SER A 122 4.41 -9.96 -1.14
N TYR A 123 3.14 -9.57 -1.21
CA TYR A 123 2.72 -8.40 -1.99
C TYR A 123 3.44 -7.11 -1.55
N ILE A 124 3.46 -6.80 -0.25
CA ILE A 124 4.09 -5.57 0.25
C ILE A 124 5.61 -5.63 0.12
N LYS A 125 6.19 -6.75 0.55
CA LYS A 125 7.64 -6.91 0.64
C LYS A 125 8.28 -6.94 -0.75
N ASP A 126 7.74 -7.75 -1.64
CA ASP A 126 8.40 -8.09 -2.90
C ASP A 126 7.78 -7.30 -4.07
N GLU A 127 6.46 -7.41 -4.27
CA GLU A 127 5.80 -6.84 -5.44
C GLU A 127 5.74 -5.30 -5.42
N VAL A 128 5.23 -4.70 -4.34
CA VAL A 128 5.13 -3.23 -4.22
C VAL A 128 6.52 -2.61 -4.23
N THR A 129 7.48 -3.19 -3.52
CA THR A 129 8.88 -2.70 -3.52
C THR A 129 9.48 -2.70 -4.93
N LEU A 130 9.25 -3.77 -5.70
CA LEU A 130 9.72 -3.84 -7.08
C LEU A 130 9.09 -2.75 -7.96
N LEU A 131 7.78 -2.51 -7.84
CA LEU A 131 7.07 -1.46 -8.58
C LEU A 131 7.63 -0.06 -8.25
N LEU A 132 7.96 0.20 -6.99
CA LEU A 132 8.55 1.48 -6.58
C LEU A 132 9.96 1.68 -7.13
N LEU A 133 10.76 0.61 -7.19
CA LEU A 133 12.09 0.65 -7.80
C LEU A 133 12.01 0.96 -9.31
N MET A 134 11.00 0.42 -10.00
CA MET A 134 10.75 0.72 -11.41
C MET A 134 10.38 2.20 -11.66
N LEU A 135 9.82 2.91 -10.68
CA LEU A 135 9.57 4.35 -10.78
C LEU A 135 10.86 5.20 -10.74
N GLY A 136 12.00 4.62 -10.34
CA GLY A 136 13.33 5.26 -10.41
C GLY A 136 13.59 6.40 -9.40
N ARG A 137 12.64 6.70 -8.51
CA ARG A 137 12.71 7.82 -7.54
C ARG A 137 13.14 7.41 -6.13
N VAL A 138 13.40 6.12 -5.88
CA VAL A 138 13.63 5.55 -4.55
C VAL A 138 15.12 5.37 -4.23
N LYS A 139 15.53 5.72 -3.01
CA LYS A 139 16.90 5.59 -2.48
C LYS A 139 17.24 4.17 -2.02
N GLY A 140 17.15 3.17 -2.90
CA GLY A 140 17.55 1.78 -2.61
C GLY A 140 16.79 1.11 -1.43
N TYR A 141 17.14 -0.14 -1.13
CA TYR A 141 16.40 -1.01 -0.19
C TYR A 141 16.49 -0.64 1.31
N GLY A 142 17.28 0.37 1.69
CA GLY A 142 17.72 0.59 3.08
C GLY A 142 16.91 1.56 3.95
N SER A 143 15.78 2.11 3.47
CA SER A 143 15.06 3.18 4.20
C SER A 143 13.57 2.90 4.45
N VAL A 144 13.14 1.64 4.32
CA VAL A 144 11.75 1.24 4.55
C VAL A 144 11.43 1.32 6.03
N ILE A 145 10.75 2.40 6.43
CA ILE A 145 10.12 2.48 7.75
C ILE A 145 8.71 1.94 7.59
N LEU A 146 8.34 0.95 8.41
CA LEU A 146 6.99 0.39 8.44
C LEU A 146 6.24 1.04 9.60
N PHE A 147 5.11 1.69 9.31
CA PHE A 147 4.21 2.18 10.35
C PHE A 147 2.89 1.41 10.28
N VAL A 148 2.63 0.61 11.32
CA VAL A 148 1.34 -0.03 11.57
C VAL A 148 0.69 0.74 12.73
N PRO A 149 -0.32 1.59 12.50
CA PRO A 149 -1.09 2.17 13.59
C PRO A 149 -1.77 1.02 14.33
N SER A 150 -1.40 0.82 15.59
CA SER A 150 -1.87 -0.26 16.46
C SER A 150 -3.41 -0.31 16.55
N THR A 151 -4.07 -1.07 15.69
CA THR A 151 -5.35 -1.70 16.01
C THR A 151 -5.03 -2.93 16.85
N LYS A 152 -5.53 -2.98 18.09
CA LYS A 152 -5.44 -4.14 18.98
C LYS A 152 -5.92 -5.39 18.25
N VAL A 153 -5.00 -6.21 17.76
CA VAL A 153 -5.30 -7.57 17.29
C VAL A 153 -5.28 -8.46 18.53
N CYS A 154 -6.45 -8.67 19.13
CA CYS A 154 -6.66 -9.76 20.08
C CYS A 154 -6.97 -10.99 19.22
N LEU A 155 -5.92 -11.73 18.82
CA LEU A 155 -6.09 -13.08 18.29
C LEU A 155 -6.74 -13.92 19.41
N ARG A 156 -7.96 -14.40 19.18
CA ARG A 156 -8.58 -15.46 19.98
C ARG A 156 -8.35 -16.79 19.31
#